data_AF-A0A947V921-F1
#
_entry.id   AF-A0A947V921-F1
#
_cell.length_a   1.000
_cell.length_b   1.000
_cell.length_c   1.000
_cell.angle_alpha   90.00
_cell.angle_beta   90.00
_cell.angle_gamma   90.00
#
_symmetry.space_group_name_H-M   'P 1'
#
loop_
_entity.id
_entity.type
_entity.pdbx_description
1 polymer ?
#
loop_
_entity_poly.entity_id
_entity_poly.type
_entity_poly.pdbx_seq_one_letter_code
_entity_poly.pdbx_strand_id
1 'polypeptide(L)'
;MAVEQLEDALKAYFANRYHSAIVLAGASEQLLAGYVLKHKMEPSWSQMRGAITKIANGLHQQVAGKPGMTTEKNIGDLLNRAYNHSKHAGTKDHIVLMNPKFEARELIDRCISNYDMLFARTDYRLQDIPLIQNFMHESINEVQFEDEATDILKPLASEGGA
;
A
#
# COMPACT_ATOMS: atom_id res chain seq x y z
N MET A 1 9.26 -10.63 16.26
CA MET A 1 7.82 -10.62 15.91
C MET A 1 7.47 -9.68 14.76
N ALA A 2 7.54 -8.34 14.89
CA ALA A 2 7.14 -7.44 13.78
C ALA A 2 7.99 -7.61 12.51
N VAL A 3 9.32 -7.64 12.69
CA VAL A 3 10.33 -7.85 11.64
C VAL A 3 10.21 -9.26 11.02
N GLU A 4 10.05 -10.29 11.84
CA GLU A 4 9.83 -11.68 11.38
C GLU A 4 8.55 -11.80 10.53
N GLN A 5 7.46 -11.16 10.94
CA GLN A 5 6.22 -11.15 10.15
C GLN A 5 6.38 -10.43 8.80
N LEU A 6 7.18 -9.37 8.75
CA LEU A 6 7.52 -8.71 7.48
C LEU A 6 8.35 -9.63 6.58
N GLU A 7 9.36 -10.29 7.13
CA GLU A 7 10.17 -11.26 6.39
C GLU A 7 9.32 -12.42 5.84
N ASP A 8 8.41 -12.96 6.66
CA ASP A 8 7.51 -14.04 6.22
C ASP A 8 6.47 -13.56 5.20
N ALA A 9 6.00 -12.31 5.30
CA ALA A 9 5.15 -11.70 4.28
C ALA A 9 5.86 -11.60 2.94
N LEU A 10 7.13 -11.16 2.92
CA LEU A 10 7.97 -11.09 1.74
C LEU A 10 8.20 -12.49 1.14
N LYS A 11 8.53 -13.49 1.95
CA LYS A 11 8.65 -14.89 1.51
C LYS A 11 7.36 -15.40 0.87
N ALA A 12 6.20 -15.07 1.45
CA ALA A 12 4.91 -15.44 0.89
C ALA A 12 4.63 -14.73 -0.42
N TYR A 13 4.96 -13.45 -0.53
CA TYR A 13 4.81 -12.63 -1.74
C TYR A 13 5.59 -13.24 -2.92
N PHE A 14 6.90 -13.48 -2.74
CA PHE A 14 7.74 -14.07 -3.78
C PHE A 14 7.36 -15.52 -4.13
N ALA A 15 6.66 -16.22 -3.24
CA ALA A 15 6.08 -17.54 -3.50
C ALA A 15 4.71 -17.49 -4.20
N ASN A 16 4.26 -16.32 -4.67
CA ASN A 16 2.91 -16.08 -5.22
C ASN A 16 1.76 -16.41 -4.25
N ARG A 17 2.03 -16.46 -2.93
CA ARG A 17 1.03 -16.69 -1.89
C ARG A 17 0.50 -15.37 -1.33
N TYR A 18 -0.08 -14.56 -2.22
CA TYR A 18 -0.45 -13.18 -1.94
C TYR A 18 -1.44 -13.00 -0.78
N HIS A 19 -2.40 -13.91 -0.62
CA HIS A 19 -3.30 -13.87 0.54
C HIS A 19 -2.57 -14.06 1.87
N SER A 20 -1.61 -14.99 1.93
CA SER A 20 -0.77 -15.17 3.11
C SER A 20 0.10 -13.93 3.35
N ALA A 21 0.65 -13.35 2.29
CA ALA A 21 1.44 -12.12 2.37
C ALA A 21 0.62 -10.96 2.95
N ILE A 22 -0.64 -10.78 2.50
CA ILE A 22 -1.57 -9.76 3.01
C ILE A 22 -1.80 -9.94 4.52
N VAL A 23 -2.07 -11.15 4.99
CA VAL A 23 -2.35 -11.39 6.42
C VAL A 23 -1.11 -11.10 7.27
N LEU A 24 0.05 -11.60 6.85
CA LEU A 24 1.32 -11.41 7.57
C LEU A 24 1.77 -9.95 7.58
N ALA A 25 1.70 -9.28 6.43
CA ALA A 25 2.02 -7.86 6.32
C ALA A 25 1.06 -7.01 7.16
N GLY A 26 -0.24 -7.32 7.18
CA GLY A 26 -1.21 -6.60 8.00
C GLY A 26 -0.92 -6.69 9.50
N ALA A 27 -0.46 -7.85 9.98
CA ALA A 27 -0.02 -8.00 11.36
C ALA A 27 1.28 -7.23 11.65
N SER A 28 2.24 -7.30 10.72
CA SER A 28 3.52 -6.59 10.82
C SER A 28 3.32 -5.07 10.86
N GLU A 29 2.47 -4.54 9.97
CA GLU A 29 2.16 -3.10 9.86
C GLU A 29 1.65 -2.55 11.19
N GLN A 30 0.70 -3.22 11.83
CA GLN A 30 0.12 -2.78 13.10
C GLN A 30 1.18 -2.71 14.21
N LEU A 31 2.09 -3.68 14.26
CA LEU A 31 3.16 -3.69 15.25
C LEU A 31 4.19 -2.59 14.97
N LEU A 32 4.67 -2.49 13.72
CA LEU A 32 5.64 -1.47 13.31
C LEU A 32 5.07 -0.06 13.51
N ALA A 33 3.82 0.18 13.13
CA ALA A 33 3.12 1.44 13.38
C ALA A 33 3.05 1.77 14.88
N GLY A 34 2.77 0.78 15.73
CA GLY A 34 2.80 0.93 17.18
C GLY A 34 4.18 1.37 17.71
N TYR A 35 5.27 0.80 17.17
CA TYR A 35 6.62 1.23 17.50
C TYR A 35 6.94 2.63 16.97
N VAL A 36 6.57 2.96 15.73
CA VAL A 36 6.73 4.30 15.15
C VAL A 36 6.05 5.36 16.04
N LEU A 37 4.81 5.10 16.47
CA LEU A 37 4.08 5.98 17.40
C LEU A 37 4.78 6.12 18.74
N LYS A 38 5.33 5.03 19.31
CA LYS A 38 6.09 5.08 20.56
C LYS A 38 7.30 6.00 20.47
N HIS A 39 7.89 6.11 19.29
CA HIS A 39 8.99 7.05 19.00
C HIS A 39 8.53 8.44 18.57
N LYS A 40 7.24 8.78 18.77
CA LYS A 40 6.63 10.08 18.43
C LYS A 40 6.73 10.42 16.95
N MET A 41 6.79 9.41 16.10
CA MET A 41 6.73 9.53 14.65
C MET A 41 5.34 9.17 14.16
N GLU A 42 4.99 9.65 12.97
CA GLU A 42 3.70 9.33 12.34
C GLU A 42 3.82 8.05 11.50
N PRO A 43 2.97 7.02 11.68
CA PRO A 43 3.00 5.83 10.84
C PRO A 43 2.67 6.10 9.37
N SER A 44 3.25 5.28 8.48
CA SER A 44 3.07 5.32 7.02
C SER A 44 1.58 5.35 6.63
N TRP A 45 0.74 4.54 7.26
CA TRP A 45 -0.70 4.52 6.99
C TRP A 45 -1.40 5.87 7.24
N SER A 46 -1.08 6.55 8.34
CA SER A 46 -1.67 7.85 8.64
C SER A 46 -1.20 8.93 7.68
N GLN A 47 0.11 8.95 7.39
CA GLN A 47 0.69 9.87 6.41
C GLN A 47 0.06 9.70 5.03
N MET A 48 -0.06 8.46 4.55
CA MET A 48 -0.64 8.11 3.26
C MET A 48 -2.11 8.55 3.16
N ARG A 49 -2.95 8.21 4.14
CA ARG A 49 -4.36 8.62 4.14
C ARG A 49 -4.52 10.14 4.14
N GLY A 50 -3.72 10.85 4.95
CA GLY A 50 -3.74 12.30 5.01
C GLY A 50 -3.32 12.95 3.68
N ALA A 51 -2.26 12.43 3.06
CA ALA A 51 -1.77 12.91 1.76
C ALA A 51 -2.80 12.70 0.65
N ILE A 52 -3.32 11.48 0.51
CA ILE A 52 -4.33 11.14 -0.51
C ILE A 52 -5.60 11.97 -0.32
N THR A 53 -6.04 12.17 0.93
CA THR A 53 -7.23 12.99 1.23
C THR A 53 -7.03 14.44 0.80
N LYS A 54 -5.84 15.02 1.05
CA LYS A 54 -5.52 16.38 0.60
C LYS A 54 -5.52 16.48 -0.93
N ILE A 55 -4.92 15.51 -1.61
CA ILE A 55 -4.88 15.47 -3.07
C ILE A 55 -6.30 15.36 -3.64
N ALA A 56 -7.09 14.39 -3.17
CA ALA A 56 -8.46 14.16 -3.62
C ALA A 56 -9.33 15.41 -3.45
N ASN A 57 -9.24 16.07 -2.29
CA ASN A 57 -10.01 17.30 -2.04
C ASN A 57 -9.50 18.49 -2.86
N GLY A 58 -8.20 18.57 -3.13
CA GLY A 58 -7.63 19.57 -4.04
C GLY A 58 -8.18 19.42 -5.47
N LEU A 59 -8.26 18.18 -5.97
CA LEU A 59 -8.84 17.87 -7.28
C LEU A 59 -10.34 18.17 -7.32
N HIS A 60 -11.09 17.84 -6.27
CA HIS A 60 -12.53 18.15 -6.18
C HIS A 60 -12.83 19.64 -6.28
N GLN A 61 -11.97 20.52 -5.76
CA GLN A 61 -12.15 21.97 -5.85
C GLN A 61 -11.99 22.52 -7.28
N GLN A 62 -11.37 21.76 -8.18
CA GLN A 62 -11.14 22.15 -9.58
C GLN A 62 -12.28 21.72 -10.52
N VAL A 63 -13.18 20.85 -10.08
CA VAL A 63 -14.27 20.33 -10.89
C VAL A 63 -15.56 21.11 -10.61
N ALA A 64 -16.24 21.58 -11.66
CA ALA A 64 -17.51 22.29 -11.52
C ALA A 64 -18.60 21.36 -10.95
N GLY A 65 -19.13 21.71 -9.79
CA GLY A 65 -20.06 20.92 -9.00
C GLY A 65 -19.66 20.97 -7.52
N LYS A 66 -20.55 20.60 -6.60
CA LYS A 66 -20.20 20.40 -5.19
C LYS A 66 -20.07 18.90 -4.91
N PRO A 67 -19.01 18.21 -5.38
CA PRO A 67 -18.74 16.88 -4.86
C PRO A 67 -18.49 17.01 -3.34
N GLY A 68 -19.02 16.06 -2.57
CA GLY A 68 -18.76 16.00 -1.13
C GLY A 68 -17.26 15.89 -0.86
N MET A 69 -16.78 16.53 0.21
CA MET A 69 -15.38 16.40 0.62
C MET A 69 -15.10 14.96 1.05
N THR A 70 -13.99 14.41 0.56
CA THR A 70 -13.52 13.08 0.94
C THR A 70 -12.87 13.17 2.31
N THR A 71 -13.20 12.22 3.20
CA THR A 71 -12.57 12.10 4.52
C THR A 71 -11.46 11.06 4.50
N GLU A 72 -10.50 11.16 5.44
CA GLU A 72 -9.49 10.11 5.60
C GLU A 72 -10.10 8.74 5.94
N LYS A 73 -11.29 8.72 6.54
CA LYS A 73 -12.02 7.48 6.77
C LYS A 73 -12.44 6.85 5.45
N ASN A 74 -12.97 7.64 4.50
CA ASN A 74 -13.35 7.13 3.19
C ASN A 74 -12.15 6.57 2.43
N ILE A 75 -11.02 7.28 2.46
CA ILE A 75 -9.76 6.79 1.88
C ILE A 75 -9.29 5.52 2.58
N GLY A 76 -9.33 5.49 3.92
CA GLY A 76 -8.93 4.32 4.69
C GLY A 76 -9.78 3.08 4.40
N ASP A 77 -11.10 3.25 4.31
CA ASP A 77 -12.05 2.19 3.99
C ASP A 77 -11.81 1.66 2.55
N LEU A 78 -11.48 2.54 1.61
CA LEU A 78 -11.14 2.18 0.24
C LEU A 78 -9.82 1.39 0.16
N LEU A 79 -8.73 1.93 0.71
CA LEU A 79 -7.40 1.35 0.62
C LEU A 79 -7.25 0.04 1.42
N ASN A 80 -8.01 -0.15 2.50
CA ASN A 80 -8.01 -1.41 3.26
C ASN A 80 -9.19 -2.32 2.89
N ARG A 81 -9.95 -2.05 1.83
CA ARG A 81 -11.16 -2.82 1.50
C ARG A 81 -10.87 -4.31 1.39
N ALA A 82 -9.86 -4.69 0.62
CA ALA A 82 -9.44 -6.07 0.40
C ALA A 82 -9.03 -6.76 1.71
N TYR A 83 -8.15 -6.13 2.48
CA TYR A 83 -7.72 -6.63 3.79
C TYR A 83 -8.90 -6.79 4.75
N ASN A 84 -9.73 -5.76 4.89
CA ASN A 84 -10.90 -5.78 5.78
C ASN A 84 -11.91 -6.87 5.38
N HIS A 85 -12.15 -7.06 4.08
CA HIS A 85 -12.98 -8.16 3.59
C HIS A 85 -12.37 -9.53 3.89
N SER A 86 -11.05 -9.70 3.73
CA SER A 86 -10.37 -10.96 4.02
C SER A 86 -10.46 -11.36 5.50
N LYS A 87 -10.43 -10.36 6.40
CA LYS A 87 -10.55 -10.52 7.86
C LYS A 87 -11.99 -10.81 8.32
N HIS A 88 -12.99 -10.27 7.62
CA HIS A 88 -14.39 -10.29 8.01
C HIS A 88 -15.29 -11.07 7.03
N ALA A 89 -14.72 -12.09 6.38
CA ALA A 89 -15.40 -12.91 5.37
C ALA A 89 -16.78 -13.38 5.86
N GLY A 90 -17.82 -13.16 5.03
CA GLY A 90 -19.17 -13.67 5.27
C GLY A 90 -20.20 -12.69 5.85
N THR A 91 -19.85 -11.42 6.10
CA THR A 91 -20.82 -10.45 6.66
C THR A 91 -21.66 -9.70 5.62
N LYS A 92 -21.19 -9.57 4.36
CA LYS A 92 -21.94 -8.91 3.28
C LYS A 92 -21.74 -9.56 1.91
N ASP A 93 -20.50 -9.90 1.55
CA ASP A 93 -20.15 -10.50 0.26
C ASP A 93 -19.32 -11.78 0.46
N HIS A 94 -19.52 -12.77 -0.41
CA HIS A 94 -18.77 -14.04 -0.39
C HIS A 94 -17.56 -14.03 -1.33
N ILE A 95 -17.42 -12.99 -2.15
CA ILE A 95 -16.35 -12.83 -3.13
C ILE A 95 -15.65 -11.50 -2.87
N VAL A 96 -14.33 -11.54 -2.70
CA VAL A 96 -13.49 -10.34 -2.61
C VAL A 96 -12.93 -10.06 -4.00
N LEU A 97 -13.44 -9.02 -4.65
CA LEU A 97 -12.86 -8.51 -5.88
C LEU A 97 -11.61 -7.69 -5.53
N MET A 98 -10.45 -8.23 -5.82
CA MET A 98 -9.16 -7.55 -5.62
C MET A 98 -8.10 -8.10 -6.57
N ASN A 99 -7.04 -7.34 -6.81
CA ASN A 99 -5.78 -7.85 -7.36
C ASN A 99 -4.88 -8.27 -6.17
N PRO A 100 -4.74 -9.58 -5.87
CA PRO A 100 -4.04 -10.02 -4.66
C PRO A 100 -2.57 -9.59 -4.63
N LYS A 101 -1.89 -9.57 -5.79
CA LYS A 101 -0.48 -9.15 -5.88
C LYS A 101 -0.35 -7.67 -5.52
N PHE A 102 -1.19 -6.83 -6.11
CA PHE A 102 -1.21 -5.38 -5.82
C PHE A 102 -1.51 -5.10 -4.34
N GLU A 103 -2.55 -5.72 -3.78
CA GLU A 103 -2.94 -5.53 -2.38
C GLU A 103 -1.84 -5.98 -1.40
N ALA A 104 -1.17 -7.10 -1.70
CA ALA A 104 -0.03 -7.55 -0.93
C ALA A 104 1.13 -6.56 -1.01
N ARG A 105 1.41 -6.03 -2.20
CA ARG A 105 2.47 -5.05 -2.44
C ARG A 105 2.24 -3.77 -1.64
N GLU A 106 1.05 -3.17 -1.74
CA GLU A 106 0.68 -1.93 -1.02
C GLU A 106 0.81 -2.09 0.50
N LEU A 107 0.49 -3.26 1.04
CA LEU A 107 0.59 -3.51 2.46
C LEU A 107 2.03 -3.77 2.91
N ILE A 108 2.83 -4.48 2.10
CA ILE A 108 4.27 -4.68 2.35
C ILE A 108 5.03 -3.36 2.27
N ASP A 109 4.72 -2.50 1.30
CA ASP A 109 5.35 -1.19 1.14
C ASP A 109 5.14 -0.29 2.37
N ARG A 110 3.92 -0.29 2.94
CA ARG A 110 3.62 0.38 4.21
C ARG A 110 4.44 -0.20 5.38
N CYS A 111 4.64 -1.51 5.42
CA CYS A 111 5.47 -2.14 6.44
C CYS A 111 6.93 -1.70 6.31
N ILE A 112 7.48 -1.74 5.09
CA ILE A 112 8.85 -1.34 4.80
C ILE A 112 9.04 0.13 5.16
N SER A 113 8.11 1.01 4.79
CA SER A 113 8.14 2.43 5.19
C SER A 113 8.25 2.61 6.70
N ASN A 114 7.42 1.90 7.48
CA ASN A 114 7.50 1.98 8.95
C ASN A 114 8.82 1.36 9.49
N TYR A 115 9.29 0.27 8.88
CA TYR A 115 10.55 -0.37 9.21
C TYR A 115 11.74 0.57 8.99
N ASP A 116 11.82 1.20 7.82
CA ASP A 116 12.89 2.14 7.45
C ASP A 116 12.88 3.38 8.34
N MET A 117 11.70 3.90 8.70
CA MET A 117 11.58 4.98 9.67
C MET A 117 12.20 4.60 11.02
N LEU A 118 11.94 3.39 11.51
CA LEU A 118 12.52 2.89 12.75
C LEU A 118 14.03 2.63 12.60
N PHE A 119 14.45 2.02 11.49
CA PHE A 119 15.84 1.74 11.19
C PHE A 119 16.69 3.02 11.17
N ALA A 120 16.20 4.08 10.52
CA ALA A 120 16.92 5.34 10.38
C ALA A 120 16.97 6.17 11.67
N ARG A 121 15.99 6.01 12.57
CA ARG A 121 15.79 6.90 13.74
C ARG A 121 16.16 6.28 15.07
N THR A 122 16.38 4.97 15.11
CA THR A 122 16.62 4.28 16.38
C THR A 122 18.01 3.67 16.41
N ASP A 123 18.65 3.70 17.57
CA ASP A 123 19.86 2.92 17.83
C ASP A 123 19.57 1.40 17.93
N TYR A 124 18.33 0.99 17.67
CA TYR A 124 17.98 -0.42 17.63
C TYR A 124 18.62 -1.05 16.40
N ARG A 125 19.42 -2.09 16.65
CA ARG A 125 19.88 -3.01 15.60
C ARG A 125 18.69 -3.85 15.15
N LEU A 126 17.84 -3.26 14.31
CA LEU A 126 16.84 -4.03 13.58
C LEU A 126 17.58 -5.03 12.70
N GLN A 127 17.06 -6.25 12.66
CA GLN A 127 17.62 -7.31 11.85
C GLN A 127 17.42 -6.96 10.37
N ASP A 128 18.49 -7.04 9.59
CA ASP A 128 18.43 -6.85 8.15
C ASP A 128 17.53 -7.91 7.49
N ILE A 129 16.72 -7.47 6.52
CA ILE A 129 15.83 -8.32 5.74
C ILE A 129 16.25 -8.20 4.27
N PRO A 130 17.11 -9.11 3.76
CA PRO A 130 17.60 -9.04 2.38
C PRO A 130 16.49 -9.02 1.32
N LEU A 131 15.34 -9.63 1.63
CA LEU A 131 14.18 -9.65 0.74
C LEU A 131 13.54 -8.28 0.52
N ILE A 132 13.78 -7.29 1.40
CA ILE A 132 13.32 -5.91 1.18
C ILE A 132 13.96 -5.36 -0.09
N GLN A 133 15.27 -5.55 -0.29
CA GLN A 133 15.97 -5.03 -1.48
C GLN A 133 15.42 -5.63 -2.77
N ASN A 134 15.13 -6.94 -2.76
CA ASN A 134 14.49 -7.61 -3.90
C ASN A 134 13.11 -7.02 -4.20
N PHE A 135 12.32 -6.77 -3.16
CA PHE A 135 10.97 -6.21 -3.29
C PHE A 135 10.99 -4.77 -3.82
N MET A 136 11.94 -3.95 -3.36
CA MET A 136 12.14 -2.59 -3.86
C MET A 136 12.55 -2.60 -5.34
N HIS A 137 13.44 -3.50 -5.75
CA HIS A 137 13.81 -3.65 -7.16
C HIS A 137 12.64 -4.08 -8.06
N GLU A 138 11.84 -5.07 -7.65
CA GLU A 138 10.64 -5.47 -8.40
C GLU A 138 9.66 -4.30 -8.52
N SER A 139 9.49 -3.55 -7.43
CA SER A 139 8.58 -2.41 -7.37
C SER A 139 8.96 -1.29 -8.35
N ILE A 140 10.26 -1.01 -8.51
CA ILE A 140 10.76 -0.02 -9.46
C ILE A 140 10.54 -0.48 -10.90
N ASN A 141 10.77 -1.77 -11.20
CA ASN A 141 10.64 -2.31 -12.54
C ASN A 141 9.17 -2.32 -13.01
N GLU A 142 8.20 -2.62 -12.14
CA GLU A 142 6.78 -2.58 -12.51
C GLU A 142 6.30 -1.17 -12.92
N VAL A 143 6.85 -0.11 -12.33
CA VAL A 143 6.52 1.29 -12.71
C VAL A 143 7.02 1.61 -14.12
N GLN A 144 8.18 1.08 -14.52
CA GLN A 144 8.75 1.33 -15.84
C GLN A 144 7.92 0.71 -16.99
N PHE A 145 7.27 -0.43 -16.75
CA PHE A 145 6.40 -1.06 -17.76
C PHE A 145 5.09 -0.30 -18.00
N GLU A 146 4.54 0.39 -16.99
CA GLU A 146 3.34 1.21 -17.16
C GLU A 146 3.63 2.51 -17.96
N ASP A 147 4.80 3.11 -17.77
CA ASP A 147 5.23 4.28 -18.54
C ASP A 147 5.46 3.93 -20.03
N GLU A 148 6.07 2.78 -20.32
CA GLU A 148 6.25 2.29 -21.69
C GLU A 148 4.90 1.94 -22.36
N ALA A 149 3.96 1.34 -21.63
CA ALA A 149 2.62 1.07 -22.14
C ALA A 149 1.83 2.35 -22.44
N THR A 150 2.04 3.40 -21.65
CA THR A 150 1.39 4.71 -21.85
C THR A 150 1.95 5.43 -23.10
N ASP A 151 3.24 5.27 -23.40
CA ASP A 151 3.85 5.79 -24.63
C ASP A 151 3.41 5.03 -25.89
N ILE A 152 3.14 3.72 -25.79
CA ILE A 152 2.62 2.91 -26.90
C ILE A 152 1.15 3.25 -27.21
N LEU A 153 0.36 3.72 -26.24
CA LEU A 153 -1.05 4.05 -26.41
C LEU A 153 -1.32 5.50 -26.89
N LYS A 154 -0.32 6.38 -26.86
CA LYS A 154 -0.43 7.77 -27.36
C LYS A 154 -0.92 7.92 -28.81
N PRO A 155 -0.59 7.05 -29.78
CA PRO A 155 -1.04 7.22 -31.17
C PRO A 155 -2.53 6.92 -31.39
N LEU A 156 -3.18 6.17 -30.49
CA LEU A 156 -4.57 5.74 -30.66
C LEU A 156 -5.60 6.77 -30.17
N ALA A 157 -5.19 7.78 -29.41
CA ALA A 157 -6.06 8.84 -28.91
C ALA A 157 -6.22 10.04 -29.88
N SER A 158 -5.41 10.11 -30.94
CA SER A 158 -5.39 11.25 -31.87
C SER A 158 -6.16 11.06 -33.19
N GLU A 159 -6.77 9.90 -33.46
CA GLU A 159 -7.45 9.62 -34.74
C GLU A 159 -8.97 9.48 -34.65
N GLY A 160 -9.61 10.13 -33.67
CA GLY A 160 -11.07 10.08 -33.45
C GLY A 160 -11.83 11.40 -33.66
N GLY A 161 -11.21 12.40 -34.31
CA GLY A 161 -11.82 13.74 -34.43
C GLY A 161 -11.64 14.37 -35.80
N ALA A 162 -12.52 14.01 -36.72
CA ALA A 162 -12.95 14.85 -37.86
C ALA A 162 -14.39 14.46 -38.24
#